data_AF-A0A3A0A4C8-F1
#
_entry.id   AF-A0A3A0A4C8-F1
#
_cell.length_a   1.000
_cell.length_b   1.000
_cell.length_c   1.000
_cell.angle_alpha   90.00
_cell.angle_beta   90.00
_cell.angle_gamma   90.00
#
_symmetry.space_group_name_H-M   'P 1'
#
loop_
_entity.id
_entity.type
_entity.pdbx_description
1 polymer ?
#
loop_
_entity_poly.entity_id
_entity_poly.type
_entity_poly.pdbx_seq_one_letter_code
_entity_poly.pdbx_strand_id
1 'polypeptide(L)'
;AGDTACGFGNTAMMLAEKRYLPRVWAALVRVLTVPRSLVAFERGALGPSKDCAYEGPYLKAITGYPIALEGAEAACAHLSPLGNIAKATADLWSNESVQNVKLLGEMAPTVSLEQLVYATRLMNVAAGEGPDAARTLRDWFVASDAARDPQAWVLRPDVVVALAGEIVQETSAYARTRRAALSALARLRQAHRAGEFALAPKEVSWLDRLSRQADELPEDEAELIERMLPTLDPEKIRVAEYLESQAA
;
A
#
# COMPACT_ATOMS: atom_id res chain seq x y z
N ALA A 1 5.25 1.10 -17.50
CA ALA A 1 5.12 0.56 -16.14
C ALA A 1 5.39 1.65 -15.11
N GLY A 2 5.06 1.43 -13.84
CA GLY A 2 5.32 2.34 -12.72
C GLY A 2 6.39 1.83 -11.74
N ASP A 3 6.50 2.48 -10.58
CA ASP A 3 7.41 2.15 -9.47
C ASP A 3 6.60 1.55 -8.28
N THR A 4 7.29 1.18 -7.20
CA THR A 4 6.77 0.72 -5.91
C THR A 4 7.59 1.32 -4.77
N ALA A 5 6.95 1.74 -3.68
CA ALA A 5 7.60 2.13 -2.45
C ALA A 5 7.98 0.92 -1.58
N CYS A 6 8.35 -0.21 -2.19
CA CYS A 6 8.63 -1.48 -1.52
C CYS A 6 9.62 -1.32 -0.36
N GLY A 7 10.71 -0.55 -0.56
CA GLY A 7 11.70 -0.25 0.48
C GLY A 7 11.16 0.46 1.72
N PHE A 8 9.97 1.07 1.65
CA PHE A 8 9.28 1.73 2.76
C PHE A 8 8.05 0.92 3.21
N GLY A 9 7.04 0.80 2.35
CA GLY A 9 5.76 0.19 2.67
C GLY A 9 5.85 -1.31 2.96
N ASN A 10 6.60 -2.05 2.15
CA ASN A 10 6.75 -3.50 2.34
C ASN A 10 7.72 -3.79 3.48
N THR A 11 8.78 -2.98 3.65
CA THR A 11 9.63 -3.05 4.85
C THR A 11 8.81 -2.89 6.13
N ALA A 12 7.94 -1.87 6.21
CA ALA A 12 7.08 -1.66 7.37
C ALA A 12 6.13 -2.83 7.61
N MET A 13 5.50 -3.36 6.55
CA MET A 13 4.65 -4.56 6.61
C MET A 13 5.41 -5.77 7.17
N MET A 14 6.61 -6.05 6.66
CA MET A 14 7.43 -7.18 7.12
C MET A 14 7.92 -7.01 8.56
N LEU A 15 8.26 -5.79 8.97
CA LEU A 15 8.62 -5.50 10.36
C LEU A 15 7.43 -5.66 11.30
N ALA A 16 6.21 -5.34 10.84
CA ALA A 16 5.01 -5.54 11.63
C ALA A 16 4.67 -7.02 11.84
N GLU A 17 4.85 -7.86 10.82
CA GLU A 17 4.67 -9.31 10.96
C GLU A 17 5.70 -9.94 11.91
N LYS A 18 6.90 -9.37 11.97
CA LYS A 18 7.93 -9.75 12.96
C LYS A 18 7.72 -9.13 14.35
N ARG A 19 6.65 -8.33 14.55
CA ARG A 19 6.33 -7.61 15.79
C ARG A 19 7.40 -6.59 16.21
N TYR A 20 8.19 -6.10 15.27
CA TYR A 20 9.14 -5.00 15.48
C TYR A 20 8.52 -3.62 15.26
N LEU A 21 7.41 -3.57 14.53
CA LEU A 21 6.64 -2.35 14.25
C LEU A 21 5.15 -2.62 14.54
N PRO A 22 4.37 -1.68 15.09
CA PRO A 22 2.93 -1.84 15.24
C PRO A 22 2.23 -1.96 13.88
N ARG A 23 1.21 -2.79 13.79
CA ARG A 23 0.45 -3.02 12.54
C ARG A 23 -0.27 -1.75 12.08
N VAL A 24 -0.78 -0.94 13.00
CA VAL A 24 -1.38 0.37 12.67
C VAL A 24 -0.36 1.33 12.07
N TRP A 25 0.92 1.22 12.46
CA TRP A 25 1.98 2.03 11.87
C TRP A 25 2.32 1.54 10.46
N ALA A 26 2.37 0.22 10.22
CA ALA A 26 2.55 -0.31 8.87
C ALA A 26 1.40 0.09 7.93
N ALA A 27 0.16 0.07 8.42
CA ALA A 27 -1.02 0.53 7.70
C ALA A 27 -0.90 2.01 7.33
N LEU A 28 -0.48 2.86 8.28
CA LEU A 28 -0.22 4.28 8.01
C LEU A 28 0.86 4.46 6.94
N VAL A 29 2.02 3.82 7.10
CA VAL A 29 3.15 3.94 6.15
C VAL A 29 2.71 3.60 4.73
N ARG A 30 1.85 2.59 4.54
CA ARG A 30 1.30 2.25 3.22
C ARG A 30 0.57 3.42 2.56
N VAL A 31 -0.19 4.21 3.33
CA VAL A 31 -0.86 5.40 2.79
C VAL A 31 0.14 6.53 2.54
N LEU A 32 1.14 6.69 3.41
CA LEU A 32 2.20 7.70 3.24
C LEU A 32 3.06 7.46 1.99
N THR A 33 3.13 6.23 1.49
CA THR A 33 3.89 5.92 0.27
C THR A 33 3.16 6.31 -1.02
N VAL A 34 1.86 6.62 -0.96
CA VAL A 34 1.05 6.95 -2.14
C VAL A 34 1.63 8.15 -2.91
N PRO A 35 1.93 9.32 -2.29
CA PRO A 35 2.46 10.45 -3.03
C PRO A 35 3.83 10.17 -3.66
N ARG A 36 4.68 9.38 -3.00
CA ARG A 36 5.98 8.96 -3.54
C ARG A 36 5.81 8.15 -4.82
N SER A 37 4.96 7.12 -4.81
CA SER A 37 4.77 6.25 -5.97
C SER A 37 3.96 6.92 -7.08
N LEU A 38 3.13 7.91 -6.75
CA LEU A 38 2.40 8.73 -7.72
C LEU A 38 3.33 9.53 -8.64
N VAL A 39 4.50 9.97 -8.15
CA VAL A 39 5.48 10.72 -8.96
C VAL A 39 5.85 9.99 -10.25
N ALA A 40 5.96 8.65 -10.23
CA ALA A 40 6.26 7.90 -11.45
C ALA A 40 5.23 8.15 -12.56
N PHE A 41 3.94 8.25 -12.21
CA PHE A 41 2.84 8.52 -13.13
C PHE A 41 2.81 9.99 -13.56
N GLU A 42 3.09 10.92 -12.64
CA GLU A 42 3.24 12.34 -12.97
C GLU A 42 4.43 12.59 -13.93
N ARG A 43 5.42 11.69 -13.93
CA ARG A 43 6.57 11.69 -14.84
C ARG A 43 6.38 10.80 -16.07
N GLY A 44 5.16 10.37 -16.37
CA GLY A 44 4.79 9.73 -17.64
C GLY A 44 4.61 8.21 -17.59
N ALA A 45 4.63 7.56 -16.42
CA ALA A 45 4.23 6.17 -16.32
C ALA A 45 2.73 6.00 -16.64
N LEU A 46 2.39 4.96 -17.42
CA LEU A 46 1.01 4.63 -17.85
C LEU A 46 0.53 3.27 -17.30
N GLY A 47 1.24 2.72 -16.31
CA GLY A 47 0.98 1.41 -15.75
C GLY A 47 1.49 0.22 -16.60
N PRO A 48 1.20 -1.03 -16.18
CA PRO A 48 0.80 -1.34 -14.82
C PRO A 48 1.85 -0.88 -13.79
N SER A 49 1.45 -0.58 -12.55
CA SER A 49 2.39 -0.42 -11.43
C SER A 49 3.18 -1.71 -11.19
N LYS A 50 4.20 -1.66 -10.32
CA LYS A 50 4.83 -2.87 -9.81
C LYS A 50 3.85 -3.67 -8.94
N ASP A 51 3.98 -4.99 -8.97
CA ASP A 51 3.21 -5.98 -8.21
C ASP A 51 3.26 -5.77 -6.70
N CYS A 52 4.45 -5.56 -6.16
CA CYS A 52 4.62 -5.33 -4.73
C CYS A 52 4.27 -3.89 -4.29
N ALA A 53 3.65 -3.08 -5.16
CA ALA A 53 3.09 -1.77 -4.82
C ALA A 53 1.69 -1.93 -4.23
N TYR A 54 1.56 -2.33 -2.96
CA TYR A 54 0.24 -2.38 -2.32
C TYR A 54 -0.40 -0.99 -2.13
N GLU A 55 0.33 0.11 -2.38
CA GLU A 55 -0.24 1.45 -2.56
C GLU A 55 -0.89 1.65 -3.94
N GLY A 56 -0.74 0.68 -4.85
CA GLY A 56 -1.32 0.63 -6.18
C GLY A 56 -2.82 0.91 -6.24
N PRO A 57 -3.69 0.39 -5.34
CA PRO A 57 -5.11 0.72 -5.34
C PRO A 57 -5.37 2.23 -5.30
N TYR A 58 -4.56 2.98 -4.54
CA TYR A 58 -4.64 4.44 -4.48
C TYR A 58 -4.18 5.07 -5.80
N LEU A 59 -3.07 4.59 -6.38
CA LEU A 59 -2.58 5.07 -7.66
C LEU A 59 -3.61 4.86 -8.77
N LYS A 60 -4.28 3.70 -8.79
CA LYS A 60 -5.40 3.42 -9.70
C LYS A 60 -6.59 4.35 -9.47
N ALA A 61 -6.96 4.60 -8.22
CA ALA A 61 -8.04 5.53 -7.90
C ALA A 61 -7.73 6.98 -8.33
N ILE A 62 -6.47 7.41 -8.23
CA ILE A 62 -6.02 8.76 -8.60
C ILE A 62 -5.87 8.90 -10.12
N THR A 63 -5.26 7.92 -10.78
CA THR A 63 -4.77 8.06 -12.15
C THR A 63 -5.64 7.34 -13.19
N GLY A 64 -6.43 6.34 -12.77
CA GLY A 64 -7.16 5.45 -13.67
C GLY A 64 -6.27 4.44 -14.41
N TYR A 65 -4.95 4.46 -14.23
CA TYR A 65 -4.04 3.51 -14.88
C TYR A 65 -4.11 2.12 -14.24
N PRO A 66 -3.80 1.06 -15.01
CA PRO A 66 -3.80 -0.30 -14.49
C PRO A 66 -2.70 -0.49 -13.43
N ILE A 67 -2.90 -1.49 -12.56
CA ILE A 67 -1.95 -1.88 -11.52
C ILE A 67 -1.72 -3.38 -11.51
N ALA A 68 -0.47 -3.78 -11.28
CA ALA A 68 -0.17 -5.14 -10.87
C ALA A 68 -0.23 -5.23 -9.35
N LEU A 69 -0.74 -6.34 -8.83
CA LEU A 69 -0.75 -6.63 -7.40
C LEU A 69 -0.36 -8.09 -7.15
N GLU A 70 -0.05 -8.37 -5.90
CA GLU A 70 0.30 -9.69 -5.39
C GLU A 70 -0.42 -9.93 -4.05
N GLY A 71 -0.49 -11.17 -3.59
CA GLY A 71 -1.19 -11.52 -2.34
C GLY A 71 -1.13 -13.01 -2.06
N ALA A 72 -2.28 -13.69 -2.03
CA ALA A 72 -2.34 -15.11 -1.61
C ALA A 72 -1.40 -16.02 -2.41
N GLU A 73 -1.33 -15.85 -3.74
CA GLU A 73 -0.45 -16.62 -4.63
C GLU A 73 1.01 -16.10 -4.64
N ALA A 74 1.34 -15.08 -3.84
CA ALA A 74 2.71 -14.61 -3.60
C ALA A 74 3.28 -15.11 -2.25
N ALA A 75 2.62 -16.05 -1.59
CA ALA A 75 3.09 -16.70 -0.37
C ALA A 75 4.47 -17.40 -0.53
N CYS A 76 4.89 -17.67 -1.76
CA CYS A 76 6.23 -18.18 -2.06
C CYS A 76 7.34 -17.14 -1.84
N ALA A 77 7.03 -15.84 -1.89
CA ALA A 77 7.99 -14.76 -1.68
C ALA A 77 7.97 -14.27 -0.23
N HIS A 78 6.79 -14.00 0.32
CA HIS A 78 6.63 -13.52 1.69
C HIS A 78 5.23 -13.79 2.23
N LEU A 79 5.08 -13.70 3.55
CA LEU A 79 3.79 -13.79 4.24
C LEU A 79 3.27 -12.39 4.49
N SER A 80 1.96 -12.18 4.27
CA SER A 80 1.33 -10.88 4.47
C SER A 80 -0.11 -11.02 4.99
N PRO A 81 -0.68 -9.96 5.60
CA PRO A 81 -2.10 -9.90 5.90
C PRO A 81 -2.96 -9.51 4.67
N LEU A 82 -2.35 -9.42 3.47
CA LEU A 82 -2.93 -8.82 2.26
C LEU A 82 -3.20 -9.88 1.19
N GLY A 83 -3.82 -11.00 1.57
CA GLY A 83 -3.93 -12.19 0.72
C GLY A 83 -4.94 -12.05 -0.42
N ASN A 84 -6.22 -11.96 -0.08
CA ASN A 84 -7.32 -11.85 -1.03
C ASN A 84 -7.67 -10.41 -1.34
N ILE A 85 -7.61 -9.50 -0.36
CA ILE A 85 -8.00 -8.09 -0.57
C ILE A 85 -7.21 -7.40 -1.68
N ALA A 86 -5.94 -7.79 -1.90
CA ALA A 86 -5.15 -7.28 -3.00
C ALA A 86 -5.73 -7.62 -4.39
N LYS A 87 -6.53 -8.69 -4.51
CA LYS A 87 -7.24 -9.03 -5.76
C LYS A 87 -8.41 -8.07 -6.06
N ALA A 88 -8.91 -7.32 -5.06
CA ALA A 88 -10.10 -6.49 -5.21
C ALA A 88 -9.99 -5.41 -6.31
N THR A 89 -8.76 -4.99 -6.64
CA THR A 89 -8.52 -3.92 -7.61
C THR A 89 -7.44 -4.22 -8.64
N ALA A 90 -6.87 -5.44 -8.64
CA ALA A 90 -5.77 -5.82 -9.51
C ALA A 90 -6.19 -5.87 -10.99
N ASP A 91 -5.31 -5.38 -11.89
CA ASP A 91 -5.43 -5.60 -13.35
C ASP A 91 -4.47 -6.69 -13.83
N LEU A 92 -3.35 -6.86 -13.11
CA LEU A 92 -2.39 -7.94 -13.29
C LEU A 92 -2.10 -8.61 -11.94
N TRP A 93 -1.93 -9.93 -11.93
CA TRP A 93 -1.71 -10.72 -10.71
C TRP A 93 -0.35 -11.39 -10.74
N SER A 94 0.44 -11.22 -9.68
CA SER A 94 1.83 -11.68 -9.55
C SER A 94 2.02 -12.61 -8.35
N ASN A 95 3.03 -13.47 -8.45
CA ASN A 95 3.55 -14.28 -7.34
C ASN A 95 4.76 -13.63 -6.64
N GLU A 96 5.07 -12.37 -6.96
CA GLU A 96 6.26 -11.60 -6.54
C GLU A 96 7.58 -12.24 -7.00
N SER A 97 8.02 -13.30 -6.34
CA SER A 97 9.25 -13.99 -6.65
C SER A 97 9.23 -15.43 -6.16
N VAL A 98 9.85 -16.33 -6.91
CA VAL A 98 10.05 -17.72 -6.53
C VAL A 98 11.39 -18.22 -7.05
N GLN A 99 12.11 -18.97 -6.22
CA GLN A 99 13.36 -19.60 -6.64
C GLN A 99 13.08 -20.66 -7.72
N ASN A 100 13.98 -20.77 -8.72
CA ASN A 100 13.84 -21.75 -9.79
C ASN A 100 14.30 -23.16 -9.33
N VAL A 101 13.48 -23.81 -8.50
CA VAL A 101 13.73 -25.14 -7.94
C VAL A 101 12.68 -26.15 -8.40
N LYS A 102 13.02 -27.43 -8.45
CA LYS A 102 12.07 -28.50 -8.80
C LYS A 102 11.16 -28.82 -7.60
N LEU A 103 9.84 -28.76 -7.79
CA LEU A 103 8.84 -29.29 -6.87
C LEU A 103 8.30 -30.63 -7.39
N LEU A 104 7.42 -31.28 -6.61
CA LEU A 104 6.79 -32.54 -7.03
C LEU A 104 5.98 -32.39 -8.33
N GLY A 105 5.26 -31.28 -8.48
CA GLY A 105 4.41 -31.02 -9.65
C GLY A 105 5.19 -30.59 -10.88
N GLU A 106 6.04 -29.57 -10.75
CA GLU A 106 6.97 -29.12 -11.79
C GLU A 106 8.01 -28.14 -11.19
N MET A 107 8.80 -27.44 -12.01
CA MET A 107 9.59 -26.28 -11.57
C MET A 107 8.70 -25.24 -10.88
N ALA A 108 9.17 -24.67 -9.77
CA ALA A 108 8.39 -23.75 -8.94
C ALA A 108 7.81 -22.53 -9.69
N PRO A 109 8.49 -21.93 -10.69
CA PRO A 109 7.87 -20.92 -11.55
C PRO A 109 6.66 -21.43 -12.34
N THR A 110 6.70 -22.67 -12.83
CA THR A 110 5.57 -23.30 -13.54
C THR A 110 4.39 -23.54 -12.60
N VAL A 111 4.65 -24.04 -11.39
CA VAL A 111 3.62 -24.26 -10.36
C VAL A 111 2.99 -22.93 -9.94
N SER A 112 3.81 -21.90 -9.73
CA SER A 112 3.32 -20.56 -9.36
C SER A 112 2.48 -19.94 -10.48
N LEU A 113 2.92 -20.06 -11.74
CA LEU A 113 2.17 -19.60 -12.91
C LEU A 113 0.80 -20.29 -13.00
N GLU A 114 0.73 -21.60 -12.76
CA GLU A 114 -0.53 -22.33 -12.75
C GLU A 114 -1.51 -21.77 -11.71
N GLN A 115 -1.03 -21.47 -10.49
CA GLN A 115 -1.86 -20.86 -9.44
C GLN A 115 -2.37 -19.47 -9.86
N LEU A 116 -1.50 -18.63 -10.43
CA LEU A 116 -1.90 -17.31 -10.95
C LEU A 116 -2.94 -17.42 -12.07
N VAL A 117 -2.79 -18.41 -12.97
CA VAL A 117 -3.75 -18.69 -14.04
C VAL A 117 -5.12 -19.06 -13.49
N TYR A 118 -5.20 -19.90 -12.44
CA TYR A 118 -6.49 -20.23 -11.84
C TYR A 118 -7.15 -19.04 -11.14
N ALA A 119 -6.39 -18.25 -10.39
CA ALA A 119 -6.90 -17.05 -9.73
C ALA A 119 -7.46 -16.04 -10.76
N THR A 120 -6.71 -15.78 -11.83
CA THR A 120 -7.12 -14.83 -12.88
C THR A 120 -8.28 -15.35 -13.72
N ARG A 121 -8.37 -16.67 -13.98
CA ARG A 121 -9.55 -17.26 -14.65
C ARG A 121 -10.84 -16.99 -13.87
N LEU A 122 -10.84 -17.15 -12.54
CA LEU A 122 -12.02 -16.86 -11.73
C LEU A 122 -12.40 -15.38 -11.79
N MET A 123 -11.43 -14.47 -11.68
CA MET A 123 -11.67 -13.03 -11.80
C MET A 123 -12.24 -12.67 -13.17
N ASN A 124 -11.73 -13.28 -14.24
CA ASN A 124 -12.19 -13.05 -15.61
C ASN A 124 -13.61 -13.60 -15.85
N VAL A 125 -13.97 -14.74 -15.26
CA VAL A 125 -15.35 -15.26 -15.31
C VAL A 125 -16.31 -14.27 -14.66
N ALA A 126 -16.02 -13.82 -13.44
CA ALA A 126 -16.87 -12.85 -12.75
C ALA A 126 -16.98 -11.52 -13.50
N ALA A 127 -15.89 -11.04 -14.12
CA ALA A 127 -15.92 -9.84 -14.97
C ALA A 127 -16.76 -10.04 -16.24
N GLY A 128 -16.68 -11.21 -16.87
CA GLY A 128 -17.44 -11.56 -18.08
C GLY A 128 -18.95 -11.69 -17.85
N GLU A 129 -19.37 -12.05 -16.64
CA GLU A 129 -20.79 -12.09 -16.23
C GLU A 129 -21.38 -10.69 -15.95
N GLY A 130 -20.53 -9.66 -15.88
CA GLY A 130 -20.92 -8.27 -15.77
C GLY A 130 -20.60 -7.61 -14.42
N PRO A 131 -20.89 -6.31 -14.28
CA PRO A 131 -20.43 -5.51 -13.15
C PRO A 131 -20.87 -6.02 -11.77
N ASP A 132 -22.05 -6.63 -11.66
CA ASP A 132 -22.59 -7.08 -10.37
C ASP A 132 -21.90 -8.36 -9.88
N ALA A 133 -21.60 -9.30 -10.79
CA ALA A 133 -20.80 -10.48 -10.47
C ALA A 133 -19.36 -10.09 -10.10
N ALA A 134 -18.75 -9.18 -10.87
CA ALA A 134 -17.42 -8.64 -10.57
C ALA A 134 -17.35 -7.95 -9.18
N ARG A 135 -18.35 -7.12 -8.86
CA ARG A 135 -18.45 -6.46 -7.55
C ARG A 135 -18.68 -7.45 -6.42
N THR A 136 -19.51 -8.47 -6.64
CA THR A 136 -19.75 -9.52 -5.64
C THR A 136 -18.45 -10.25 -5.29
N LEU A 137 -17.69 -10.69 -6.31
CA LEU A 137 -16.39 -11.34 -6.08
C LEU A 137 -15.40 -10.41 -5.38
N ARG A 138 -15.31 -9.15 -5.83
CA ARG A 138 -14.49 -8.11 -5.17
C ARG A 138 -14.87 -7.96 -3.70
N ASP A 139 -16.16 -7.89 -3.40
CA ASP A 139 -16.65 -7.67 -2.03
C ASP A 139 -16.33 -8.87 -1.13
N TRP A 140 -16.32 -10.08 -1.67
CA TRP A 140 -15.83 -11.27 -0.95
C TRP A 140 -14.34 -11.23 -0.66
N PHE A 141 -13.51 -10.80 -1.62
CA PHE A 141 -12.08 -10.61 -1.39
C PHE A 141 -11.81 -9.57 -0.30
N VAL A 142 -12.59 -8.50 -0.26
CA VAL A 142 -12.49 -7.48 0.79
C VAL A 142 -12.96 -8.05 2.14
N ALA A 143 -14.12 -8.69 2.17
CA ALA A 143 -14.73 -9.21 3.39
C ALA A 143 -13.89 -10.31 4.07
N SER A 144 -13.09 -11.08 3.32
CA SER A 144 -12.25 -12.11 3.91
C SER A 144 -11.11 -11.55 4.79
N ASP A 145 -10.59 -10.37 4.45
CA ASP A 145 -9.34 -9.86 5.02
C ASP A 145 -9.49 -8.54 5.77
N ALA A 146 -10.41 -7.65 5.35
CA ALA A 146 -10.45 -6.26 5.81
C ALA A 146 -10.58 -6.09 7.33
N ALA A 147 -11.29 -6.99 8.01
CA ALA A 147 -11.49 -6.94 9.46
C ALA A 147 -10.34 -7.59 10.26
N ARG A 148 -9.37 -8.21 9.57
CA ARG A 148 -8.29 -9.01 10.19
C ARG A 148 -7.06 -8.20 10.55
N ASP A 149 -6.80 -7.12 9.83
CA ASP A 149 -5.62 -6.29 10.03
C ASP A 149 -5.86 -4.85 9.54
N PRO A 150 -5.38 -3.80 10.26
CA PRO A 150 -5.47 -2.43 9.76
C PRO A 150 -4.78 -2.24 8.41
N GLN A 151 -3.75 -3.02 8.09
CA GLN A 151 -3.08 -2.99 6.79
C GLN A 151 -4.00 -3.45 5.66
N ALA A 152 -4.86 -4.44 5.91
CA ALA A 152 -5.88 -4.86 4.96
C ALA A 152 -7.02 -3.83 4.90
N TRP A 153 -7.45 -3.30 6.06
CA TRP A 153 -8.55 -2.34 6.11
C TRP A 153 -8.29 -1.09 5.27
N VAL A 154 -7.06 -0.55 5.28
CA VAL A 154 -6.71 0.60 4.44
C VAL A 154 -6.70 0.29 2.94
N LEU A 155 -6.79 -0.97 2.52
CA LEU A 155 -6.89 -1.36 1.11
C LEU A 155 -8.33 -1.60 0.65
N ARG A 156 -9.33 -1.42 1.52
CA ARG A 156 -10.73 -1.51 1.09
C ARG A 156 -11.01 -0.47 -0.01
N PRO A 157 -11.71 -0.83 -1.11
CA PRO A 157 -11.93 0.10 -2.22
C PRO A 157 -12.58 1.43 -1.83
N ASP A 158 -13.54 1.42 -0.90
CA ASP A 158 -14.20 2.62 -0.39
C ASP A 158 -13.25 3.53 0.40
N VAL A 159 -12.41 2.93 1.25
CA VAL A 159 -11.39 3.64 2.03
C VAL A 159 -10.31 4.23 1.12
N VAL A 160 -9.85 3.44 0.14
CA VAL A 160 -8.86 3.84 -0.87
C VAL A 160 -9.35 5.06 -1.64
N VAL A 161 -10.57 5.03 -2.18
CA VAL A 161 -11.13 6.16 -2.94
C VAL A 161 -11.26 7.40 -2.05
N ALA A 162 -11.75 7.23 -0.82
CA ALA A 162 -11.90 8.36 0.10
C ALA A 162 -10.57 9.01 0.47
N LEU A 163 -9.52 8.22 0.73
CA LEU A 163 -8.19 8.74 1.05
C LEU A 163 -7.47 9.30 -0.19
N ALA A 164 -7.61 8.66 -1.35
CA ALA A 164 -7.11 9.19 -2.62
C ALA A 164 -7.70 10.58 -2.91
N GLY A 165 -9.01 10.75 -2.70
CA GLY A 165 -9.71 12.03 -2.87
C GLY A 165 -9.17 13.15 -1.97
N GLU A 166 -8.76 12.82 -0.74
CA GLU A 166 -8.09 13.76 0.18
C GLU A 166 -6.68 14.11 -0.31
N ILE A 167 -5.89 13.10 -0.68
CA ILE A 167 -4.50 13.28 -1.12
C ILE A 167 -4.42 14.21 -2.32
N VAL A 168 -5.30 14.05 -3.32
CA VAL A 168 -5.26 14.87 -4.55
C VAL A 168 -5.70 16.33 -4.36
N GLN A 169 -6.20 16.72 -3.18
CA GLN A 169 -6.46 18.13 -2.87
C GLN A 169 -5.17 18.95 -2.71
N GLU A 170 -4.05 18.27 -2.45
CA GLU A 170 -2.75 18.89 -2.23
C GLU A 170 -1.87 18.75 -3.48
N THR A 171 -0.96 19.72 -3.69
CA THR A 171 -0.12 19.78 -4.90
C THR A 171 1.30 19.27 -4.68
N SER A 172 1.95 19.64 -3.58
CA SER A 172 3.33 19.21 -3.31
C SER A 172 3.38 17.79 -2.73
N ALA A 173 4.51 17.11 -2.94
CA ALA A 173 4.73 15.76 -2.40
C ALA A 173 4.60 15.73 -0.87
N TYR A 174 5.16 16.73 -0.19
CA TYR A 174 5.04 16.84 1.26
C TYR A 174 3.60 17.10 1.71
N ALA A 175 2.91 18.09 1.14
CA ALA A 175 1.54 18.43 1.53
C ALA A 175 0.59 17.23 1.35
N ARG A 176 0.72 16.50 0.23
CA ARG A 176 0.03 15.23 -0.02
C ARG A 176 0.33 14.17 1.03
N THR A 177 1.59 14.05 1.45
CA THR A 177 2.01 13.07 2.47
C THR A 177 1.48 13.43 3.85
N ARG A 178 1.52 14.71 4.23
CA ARG A 178 0.92 15.21 5.48
C ARG A 178 -0.59 15.00 5.48
N ARG A 179 -1.29 15.32 4.39
CA ARG A 179 -2.72 15.04 4.20
C ARG A 179 -3.04 13.55 4.31
N ALA A 180 -2.25 12.70 3.66
CA ALA A 180 -2.36 11.25 3.78
C ALA A 180 -2.26 10.80 5.24
N ALA A 181 -1.30 11.33 5.99
CA ALA A 181 -1.11 10.99 7.41
C ALA A 181 -2.35 11.33 8.24
N LEU A 182 -2.78 12.60 8.20
CA LEU A 182 -3.89 13.11 8.98
C LEU A 182 -5.20 12.36 8.64
N SER A 183 -5.51 12.21 7.36
CA SER A 183 -6.74 11.57 6.91
C SER A 183 -6.74 10.06 7.20
N ALA A 184 -5.62 9.36 7.04
CA ALA A 184 -5.52 7.93 7.35
C ALA A 184 -5.67 7.68 8.86
N LEU A 185 -5.00 8.47 9.71
CA LEU A 185 -5.08 8.33 11.16
C LEU A 185 -6.49 8.61 11.71
N ALA A 186 -7.15 9.65 11.19
CA ALA A 186 -8.54 9.94 11.53
C ALA A 186 -9.47 8.76 11.18
N ARG A 187 -9.30 8.19 9.98
CA ARG A 187 -10.08 7.05 9.51
C ARG A 187 -9.83 5.77 10.29
N LEU A 188 -8.57 5.42 10.55
CA LEU A 188 -8.20 4.26 11.36
C LEU A 188 -8.80 4.36 12.77
N ARG A 189 -8.78 5.55 13.37
CA ARG A 189 -9.42 5.80 14.68
C ARG A 189 -10.94 5.63 14.62
N GLN A 190 -11.60 6.17 13.60
CA GLN A 190 -13.03 6.02 13.43
C GLN A 190 -13.43 4.56 13.24
N ALA A 191 -12.74 3.84 12.35
CA ALA A 191 -12.99 2.44 12.05
C ALA A 191 -12.77 1.52 13.26
N HIS A 192 -11.71 1.78 14.04
CA HIS A 192 -11.48 1.07 15.29
C HIS A 192 -12.63 1.31 16.29
N ARG A 193 -13.08 2.55 16.47
CA ARG A 193 -14.23 2.88 17.35
C ARG A 193 -15.54 2.25 16.86
N ALA A 194 -15.71 2.12 15.54
CA ALA A 194 -16.86 1.47 14.93
C ALA A 194 -16.77 -0.08 14.97
N GLY A 195 -15.66 -0.65 15.44
CA GLY A 195 -15.47 -2.10 15.53
C GLY A 195 -15.22 -2.78 14.18
N GLU A 196 -14.80 -2.04 13.15
CA GLU A 196 -14.54 -2.60 11.81
C GLU A 196 -13.32 -3.53 11.78
N PHE A 197 -12.38 -3.34 12.71
CA PHE A 197 -11.28 -4.26 12.99
C PHE A 197 -10.85 -4.12 14.46
N ALA A 198 -10.26 -5.17 15.00
CA ALA A 198 -9.77 -5.18 16.37
C ALA A 198 -8.32 -4.67 16.45
N LEU A 199 -8.04 -3.79 17.39
CA LEU A 199 -6.68 -3.40 17.78
C LEU A 199 -6.42 -3.84 19.22
N ALA A 200 -5.23 -4.41 19.46
CA ALA A 200 -4.77 -4.64 20.82
C ALA A 200 -4.54 -3.31 21.55
N PRO A 201 -4.63 -3.25 22.90
CA PRO A 201 -4.45 -2.00 23.64
C PRO A 201 -3.13 -1.26 23.33
N LYS A 202 -2.05 -2.00 23.05
CA LYS A 202 -0.76 -1.42 22.64
C LYS A 202 -0.83 -0.75 21.26
N GLU A 203 -1.55 -1.32 20.31
CA GLU A 203 -1.77 -0.74 18.98
C GLU A 203 -2.60 0.55 19.07
N VAL A 204 -3.60 0.60 19.96
CA VAL A 204 -4.39 1.82 20.21
C VAL A 204 -3.51 2.96 20.74
N SER A 205 -2.64 2.66 21.71
CA SER A 205 -1.68 3.65 22.23
C SER A 205 -0.74 4.18 21.12
N TRP A 206 -0.30 3.30 20.22
CA TRP A 206 0.48 3.71 19.05
C TRP A 206 -0.31 4.58 18.08
N LEU A 207 -1.56 4.24 17.79
CA LEU A 207 -2.44 5.06 16.95
C LEU A 207 -2.60 6.48 17.52
N ASP A 208 -2.77 6.61 18.83
CA ASP A 208 -2.86 7.92 19.49
C ASP A 208 -1.54 8.68 19.46
N ARG A 209 -0.41 8.00 19.64
CA ARG A 209 0.92 8.62 19.51
C ARG A 209 1.17 9.13 18.10
N LEU A 210 0.90 8.31 17.09
CA LEU A 210 1.10 8.67 15.68
C LEU A 210 0.19 9.84 15.28
N SER A 211 -1.03 9.90 15.81
CA SER A 211 -1.93 11.04 15.59
C SER A 211 -1.36 12.35 16.12
N ARG A 212 -0.90 12.36 17.37
CA ARG A 212 -0.30 13.58 17.94
C ARG A 212 0.94 14.03 17.15
N GLN A 213 1.77 13.08 16.73
CA GLN A 213 2.94 13.39 15.91
C GLN A 213 2.56 13.93 14.53
N ALA A 214 1.49 13.42 13.92
CA ALA A 214 0.98 13.93 12.65
C ALA A 214 0.43 15.37 12.79
N ASP A 215 -0.23 15.68 13.90
CA ASP A 215 -0.74 17.02 14.20
C ASP A 215 0.41 18.05 14.40
N GLU A 216 1.60 17.58 14.81
CA GLU A 216 2.80 18.41 15.02
C GLU A 216 3.63 18.65 13.73
N LEU A 217 3.27 17.99 12.62
CA LEU A 217 3.95 18.18 11.33
C LEU A 217 3.74 19.62 10.82
N PRO A 218 4.82 20.34 10.44
CA PRO A 218 4.72 21.71 9.96
C PRO A 218 3.90 21.77 8.67
N GLU A 219 3.26 22.90 8.39
CA GLU A 219 2.54 23.08 7.13
C GLU A 219 3.48 23.32 5.96
N ASP A 220 4.60 23.99 6.22
CA ASP A 220 5.64 24.29 5.24
C ASP A 220 6.64 23.14 5.10
N GLU A 221 6.97 22.80 3.85
CA GLU A 221 7.95 21.76 3.52
C GLU A 221 9.36 22.19 3.87
N ALA A 222 9.70 23.48 3.70
CA ALA A 222 11.02 23.98 4.05
C ALA A 222 11.27 23.85 5.56
N GLU A 223 10.28 24.17 6.39
CA GLU A 223 10.35 23.98 7.84
C GLU A 223 10.55 22.49 8.21
N LEU A 224 9.88 21.55 7.53
CA LEU A 224 10.14 20.12 7.74
C LEU A 224 11.60 19.77 7.44
N ILE A 225 12.11 20.22 6.29
CA ILE A 225 13.48 19.94 5.86
C ILE A 225 14.47 20.50 6.89
N GLU A 226 14.29 21.74 7.35
CA GLU A 226 15.13 22.36 8.38
C GLU A 226 15.10 21.58 9.70
N ARG A 227 13.92 21.07 10.11
CA ARG A 227 13.79 20.21 11.31
C ARG A 227 14.50 18.86 11.14
N MET A 228 14.52 18.30 9.93
CA MET A 228 15.06 16.96 9.66
C MET A 228 16.56 16.94 9.38
N LEU A 229 17.11 17.94 8.69
CA LEU A 229 18.53 17.99 8.31
C LEU A 229 19.49 17.72 9.49
N PRO A 230 19.30 18.30 10.70
CA PRO A 230 20.18 18.05 11.84
C PRO A 230 20.11 16.62 12.40
N THR A 231 19.07 15.86 12.07
CA THR A 231 18.87 14.48 12.57
C THR A 231 19.51 13.43 11.66
N LEU A 232 19.98 13.84 10.47
CA LEU A 232 20.53 12.95 9.47
C LEU A 232 22.00 12.63 9.76
N ASP A 233 22.37 11.36 9.58
CA ASP A 233 23.74 10.89 9.70
C ASP A 233 24.46 11.06 8.35
N PRO A 234 25.41 12.01 8.21
CA PRO A 234 26.08 12.29 6.94
C PRO A 234 26.96 11.14 6.44
N GLU A 235 27.30 10.16 7.29
CA GLU A 235 28.00 8.95 6.85
C GLU A 235 27.07 7.97 6.13
N LYS A 236 25.76 8.06 6.39
CA LYS A 236 24.73 7.17 5.85
C LYS A 236 23.91 7.79 4.73
N ILE A 237 23.80 9.12 4.68
CA ILE A 237 23.00 9.84 3.69
C ILE A 237 23.79 10.93 2.98
N ARG A 238 23.66 10.96 1.65
CA ARG A 238 24.22 12.01 0.80
C ARG A 238 23.12 13.01 0.45
N VAL A 239 22.96 14.04 1.29
CA VAL A 239 21.88 15.04 1.17
C VAL A 239 21.87 15.74 -0.21
N ALA A 240 23.04 15.94 -0.83
CA ALA A 240 23.16 16.56 -2.15
C ALA A 240 22.37 15.81 -3.25
N GLU A 241 22.23 14.48 -3.15
CA GLU A 241 21.47 13.67 -4.12
C GLU A 241 19.96 13.99 -4.12
N TYR A 242 19.46 14.66 -3.07
CA TYR A 242 18.05 14.97 -2.89
C TYR A 242 17.74 16.46 -3.08
N LEU A 243 18.64 17.36 -2.67
CA LEU A 243 18.41 18.81 -2.73
C LEU A 243 18.73 19.43 -4.11
N GLU A 244 19.69 18.89 -4.86
CA GLU A 244 20.08 19.44 -6.17
C GLU A 244 19.03 19.18 -7.27
N SER A 245 18.11 18.23 -7.04
CA SER A 245 17.06 17.83 -7.99
C SER A 245 15.85 18.77 -8.04
N GLN A 246 15.74 19.75 -7.13
CA GLN A 246 14.65 20.72 -7.10
C GLN A 246 14.91 22.00 -7.93
N ALA A 247 16.08 22.12 -8.56
CA ALA A 247 16.50 23.31 -9.32
C ALA A 247 16.33 23.18 -10.86
N ALA A 248 15.66 22.14 -11.36
CA ALA A 248 15.45 21.90 -12.79
C ALA A 248 13.98 21.66 -13.17
#